data_AF-A0A7Y4UHD1-F1
#
_entry.id   AF-A0A7Y4UHD1-F1
#
_cell.length_a   1.000
_cell.length_b   1.000
_cell.length_c   1.000
_cell.angle_alpha   90.00
_cell.angle_beta   90.00
_cell.angle_gamma   90.00
#
_symmetry.space_group_name_H-M   'P 1'
#
loop_
_entity.id
_entity.type
_entity.pdbx_description
1 polymer ?
#
loop_
_entity_poly.entity_id
_entity_poly.type
_entity_poly.pdbx_seq_one_letter_code
_entity_poly.pdbx_strand_id
1 'polypeptide(L)'
;MRIRDMNDVQQVLDRYPEDTKEKITFRVKRYLKACTKLGVPLDPMVRVWQEAIETVEVEEKMQADEGDNWPRFEALRTYEVYTSPVDLKF
;
A
#
# COMPACT_ATOMS: atom_id res chain seq x y z
N MET A 1 -9.78 13.42 -2.04
CA MET A 1 -10.28 14.54 -1.21
C MET A 1 -9.41 15.77 -1.52
N ARG A 2 -9.96 16.98 -1.68
CA ARG A 2 -9.15 18.14 -2.11
C ARG A 2 -8.95 19.10 -0.93
N ILE A 3 -7.81 18.98 -0.27
CA ILE A 3 -7.40 19.82 0.85
C ILE A 3 -6.76 21.09 0.27
N ARG A 4 -7.21 22.28 0.69
CA ARG A 4 -6.68 23.56 0.20
C ARG A 4 -5.89 24.28 1.27
N ASP A 5 -6.40 24.27 2.49
CA ASP A 5 -5.83 24.99 3.62
C ASP A 5 -5.54 24.08 4.81
N MET A 6 -4.75 24.57 5.78
CA MET A 6 -4.45 23.84 7.01
C MET A 6 -5.68 23.64 7.91
N ASN A 7 -6.68 24.51 7.81
CA ASN A 7 -7.95 24.33 8.50
C ASN A 7 -8.70 23.08 7.97
N ASP A 8 -8.64 22.86 6.65
CA ASP A 8 -9.22 21.65 6.04
C ASP A 8 -8.48 20.40 6.52
N VAL A 9 -7.15 20.45 6.65
CA VAL A 9 -6.35 19.34 7.21
C VAL A 9 -6.83 18.97 8.61
N GLN A 10 -7.10 19.97 9.48
CA GLN A 10 -7.59 19.71 10.84
C GLN A 10 -8.97 19.07 10.83
N GLN A 11 -9.92 19.63 10.08
CA GLN A 11 -11.27 19.07 9.96
C GLN A 11 -11.30 17.65 9.41
N VAL A 12 -10.31 17.31 8.58
CA VAL A 12 -10.12 15.98 8.03
C VAL A 12 -9.55 15.05 9.10
N LEU A 13 -8.47 15.45 9.76
CA LEU A 13 -7.84 14.66 10.82
C LEU A 13 -8.82 14.34 11.93
N ASP A 14 -9.71 15.26 12.30
CA ASP A 14 -10.71 15.08 13.35
C ASP A 14 -11.72 13.95 13.06
N ARG A 15 -11.88 13.55 11.80
CA ARG A 15 -12.79 12.45 11.40
C ARG A 15 -12.21 11.07 11.64
N TYR A 16 -10.89 10.97 11.76
CA TYR A 16 -10.19 9.70 11.91
C TYR A 16 -10.03 9.33 13.40
N PRO A 17 -9.94 8.03 13.75
CA PRO A 17 -9.64 7.60 15.11
C PRO A 17 -8.21 7.98 15.53
N GLU A 18 -7.97 8.16 16.84
CA GLU A 18 -6.68 8.63 17.38
C GLU A 18 -5.48 7.80 16.89
N ASP A 19 -5.61 6.47 16.84
CA ASP A 19 -4.54 5.58 16.36
C ASP A 19 -4.07 5.94 14.94
N THR A 20 -5.01 6.29 14.05
CA THR A 20 -4.70 6.66 12.67
C THR A 20 -4.15 8.09 12.58
N LYS A 21 -4.61 9.01 13.44
CA LYS A 21 -4.02 10.35 13.57
C LYS A 21 -2.55 10.25 13.98
N GLU A 22 -2.22 9.37 14.92
CA GLU A 22 -0.85 9.12 15.34
C GLU A 22 0.02 8.61 14.17
N LYS A 23 -0.47 7.64 13.38
CA LYS A 23 0.23 7.14 12.18
C LYS A 23 0.51 8.26 11.17
N ILE A 24 -0.49 9.11 10.88
CA ILE A 24 -0.36 10.23 9.94
C ILE A 24 0.67 11.24 10.47
N THR A 25 0.55 11.65 11.74
CA THR A 25 1.49 12.62 12.35
C THR A 25 2.93 12.07 12.39
N PHE A 26 3.10 10.77 12.61
CA PHE A 26 4.40 10.10 12.59
C PHE A 26 5.04 10.18 11.19
N ARG A 27 4.27 9.95 10.12
CA ARG A 27 4.78 10.09 8.74
C ARG A 27 5.24 11.51 8.44
N VAL A 28 4.44 12.51 8.81
CA VAL A 28 4.82 13.92 8.60
C VAL A 28 6.11 14.24 9.36
N LYS A 29 6.22 13.84 10.64
CA LYS A 29 7.45 14.02 11.44
C LYS A 29 8.66 13.33 10.80
N ARG A 30 8.46 12.12 10.25
CA ARG A 30 9.52 11.36 9.58
C ARG A 30 9.99 12.05 8.30
N TYR A 31 9.06 12.56 7.49
CA TYR A 31 9.37 13.36 6.31
C TYR A 31 10.17 14.61 6.68
N LEU A 32 9.71 15.39 7.65
CA LEU A 32 10.44 16.59 8.13
C LEU A 32 11.85 16.24 8.63
N LYS A 33 11.99 15.14 9.38
CA LYS A 33 13.30 14.66 9.86
C LYS A 33 14.21 14.22 8.72
N ALA A 34 13.66 13.64 7.65
CA ALA A 34 14.43 13.25 6.47
C ALA A 34 14.90 14.49 5.69
N CYS A 35 14.01 15.44 5.44
CA CYS A 35 14.34 16.67 4.70
C CYS A 35 15.38 17.51 5.45
N THR A 36 15.22 17.66 6.77
CA THR A 36 16.20 18.37 7.62
C THR A 36 17.56 17.69 7.62
N LYS A 37 17.60 16.35 7.69
CA LYS A 37 18.86 15.58 7.65
C LYS A 37 19.56 15.66 6.28
N LEU A 38 18.80 15.71 5.19
CA LEU A 38 19.32 15.72 3.83
C LEU A 38 19.54 17.13 3.27
N GLY A 39 19.10 18.18 3.97
CA GLY A 39 19.20 19.56 3.50
C GLY A 39 18.29 19.86 2.29
N VAL A 40 17.23 19.10 2.10
CA VAL A 40 16.29 19.25 0.98
C VAL A 40 15.22 20.27 1.34
N PRO A 41 14.80 21.16 0.42
CA PRO A 41 13.71 22.09 0.67
C PRO A 41 12.41 21.35 1.03
N LEU A 42 11.64 21.92 1.94
CA LEU A 42 10.35 21.37 2.35
C LEU A 42 9.29 21.67 1.29
N ASP A 43 8.53 20.65 0.91
CA ASP A 43 7.30 20.85 0.15
C ASP A 43 6.26 21.64 0.96
N PRO A 44 5.28 22.27 0.30
CA PRO A 44 4.16 22.92 0.98
C PRO A 44 3.49 21.95 1.97
N MET A 45 3.36 22.37 3.23
CA MET A 45 2.88 21.48 4.29
C MET A 45 1.51 20.86 4.01
N VAL A 46 0.60 21.59 3.35
CA VAL A 46 -0.71 21.07 2.94
C VAL A 46 -0.57 19.80 2.09
N ARG A 47 0.39 19.80 1.16
CA ARG A 47 0.68 18.65 0.31
C ARG A 47 1.26 17.48 1.11
N VAL A 48 2.19 17.76 2.02
CA VAL A 48 2.81 16.74 2.89
C VAL A 48 1.76 16.03 3.74
N TRP A 49 0.81 16.78 4.30
CA TRP A 49 -0.32 16.21 5.05
C TRP A 49 -1.24 15.39 4.16
N GLN A 50 -1.56 15.89 2.96
CA GLN A 50 -2.40 15.15 2.01
C GLN A 50 -1.76 13.81 1.63
N GLU A 51 -0.47 13.80 1.25
CA GLU A 51 0.25 12.58 0.90
C GLU A 51 0.34 11.62 2.10
N ALA A 52 0.54 12.14 3.31
CA ALA A 52 0.57 11.31 4.51
C ALA A 52 -0.78 10.63 4.78
N ILE A 53 -1.91 11.35 4.63
CA ILE A 53 -3.26 10.80 4.79
C ILE A 53 -3.51 9.74 3.72
N GLU A 54 -3.28 10.07 2.45
CA GLU A 54 -3.50 9.14 1.33
C GLU A 54 -2.68 7.85 1.50
N THR A 55 -1.44 7.96 1.97
CA THR A 55 -0.62 6.77 2.17
C THR A 55 -1.15 5.88 3.29
N VAL A 56 -1.62 6.45 4.40
CA VAL A 56 -2.22 5.67 5.50
C VAL A 56 -3.52 4.99 5.04
N GLU A 57 -4.36 5.69 4.27
CA GLU A 57 -5.58 5.09 3.71
C GLU A 57 -5.29 3.92 2.77
N VAL A 58 -4.24 4.04 1.94
CA VAL A 58 -3.82 2.95 1.05
C VAL A 58 -3.30 1.77 1.85
N GLU A 59 -2.48 2.00 2.88
CA GLU A 59 -1.95 0.92 3.71
C GLU A 59 -3.05 0.17 4.45
N GLU A 60 -4.05 0.86 4.98
CA GLU A 60 -5.18 0.22 5.68
C GLU A 60 -6.06 -0.59 4.74
N LYS A 61 -6.26 -0.11 3.49
CA LYS A 61 -6.95 -0.89 2.45
C LYS A 61 -6.15 -2.13 2.06
N MET A 62 -4.84 -1.99 1.86
CA MET A 62 -3.97 -3.10 1.45
C MET A 62 -3.85 -4.17 2.55
N GLN A 63 -3.83 -3.79 3.82
CA GLN A 63 -3.88 -4.74 4.94
C GLN A 63 -5.19 -5.54 4.98
N ALA A 64 -6.30 -4.96 4.54
CA ALA A 64 -7.57 -5.70 4.44
C ALA A 64 -7.56 -6.71 3.28
N ASP A 65 -6.77 -6.45 2.23
CA ASP A 65 -6.67 -7.29 1.03
C ASP A 65 -5.60 -8.40 1.13
N GLU A 66 -4.82 -8.47 2.21
CA GLU A 66 -3.87 -9.58 2.50
C GLU A 66 -4.56 -10.92 2.87
N GLY A 67 -5.83 -11.08 2.49
CA GLY A 67 -6.52 -12.36 2.49
C GLY A 67 -6.06 -13.23 1.32
N ASP A 68 -4.88 -13.84 1.45
CA ASP A 68 -4.50 -15.21 1.03
C ASP A 68 -5.07 -15.78 -0.29
N ASN A 69 -5.34 -14.94 -1.29
CA ASN A 69 -5.79 -15.35 -2.63
C ASN A 69 -4.65 -15.23 -3.63
N TRP A 70 -3.45 -15.65 -3.23
CA TRP A 70 -2.45 -16.01 -4.22
C TRP A 70 -2.98 -17.24 -4.95
N PRO A 71 -3.09 -17.23 -6.29
CA PRO A 71 -3.51 -18.42 -7.01
C PRO A 71 -2.53 -19.53 -6.66
N ARG A 72 -3.03 -20.56 -5.96
CA ARG A 72 -2.26 -21.80 -5.78
C ARG A 72 -1.98 -22.29 -7.18
N PHE A 73 -0.71 -22.28 -7.55
CA PHE A 73 -0.27 -22.93 -8.77
C PHE A 73 -0.58 -24.42 -8.62
N GLU A 74 -1.74 -24.84 -9.10
CA GLU A 74 -2.00 -26.24 -9.37
C GLU A 74 -1.17 -26.56 -10.61
N ALA A 75 -0.23 -27.50 -10.48
CA ALA A 75 0.59 -27.95 -11.60
C ALA A 75 -0.34 -28.52 -12.69
N LEU A 76 -0.64 -27.68 -13.69
CA LEU A 76 -1.57 -28.03 -14.74
C LEU A 76 -0.88 -29.03 -15.68
N ARG A 77 -1.43 -30.25 -15.71
CA ARG A 77 -1.27 -31.31 -16.71
C ARG A 77 -0.05 -32.22 -16.52
N THR A 78 -0.32 -33.42 -15.99
CA THR A 78 0.39 -34.63 -16.42
C THR A 78 0.29 -34.69 -17.94
N TYR A 79 1.42 -34.58 -18.64
CA TYR A 79 1.47 -34.92 -20.06
C TYR A 79 1.04 -36.39 -20.16
N GLU A 80 -0.03 -36.67 -20.92
CA GLU A 80 -0.21 -38.03 -21.43
C GLU A 80 0.99 -38.30 -22.31
N VAL A 81 1.94 -39.07 -21.78
CA VAL A 81 3.09 -39.54 -22.53
C VAL A 81 2.51 -40.37 -23.68
N TYR A 82 2.66 -39.89 -24.92
CA TYR A 82 2.26 -40.65 -26.09
C TYR A 82 3.02 -41.96 -26.10
N THR A 83 2.33 -43.06 -25.79
CA THR A 83 2.85 -44.41 -26.02
C THR A 83 2.74 -44.71 -27.50
N SER A 84 3.87 -44.95 -28.16
CA SER A 84 3.85 -45.29 -29.56
C SER A 84 3.16 -46.66 -29.75
N PRO A 85 2.39 -46.88 -30.83
CA PRO A 85 1.79 -48.18 -31.11
C PRO A 85 2.82 -49.32 -31.27
N VAL A 86 4.10 -48.98 -31.47
CA VAL A 86 5.20 -49.96 -31.61
C VAL A 86 5.57 -50.59 -30.27
N ASP A 87 5.34 -49.87 -29.16
CA ASP A 87 5.65 -50.32 -27.80
C ASP A 87 4.55 -51.22 -27.21
N LEU A 88 3.38 -51.29 -27.86
CA LEU A 88 2.27 -52.18 -27.54
C LEU A 88 2.36 -53.47 -28.36
N LYS A 89 3.33 -54.33 -28.05
CA LYS A 89 3.40 -55.68 -28.62
C LYS A 89 3.05 -56.71 -27.54
N PHE A 90 1.89 -57.34 -27.70
CA PHE A 90 1.50 -58.59 -27.02
C PHE A 90 2.22 -59.78 -27.66
#